data_AF-A0A812DBZ4-F1
#
_entry.id   AF-A0A812DBZ4-F1
#
_cell.length_a   1.000
_cell.length_b   1.000
_cell.length_c   1.000
_cell.angle_alpha   90.00
_cell.angle_beta   90.00
_cell.angle_gamma   90.00
#
_symmetry.space_group_name_H-M   'P 1'
#
loop_
_entity.id
_entity.type
_entity.pdbx_description
1 polymer ?
#
loop_
_entity_poly.entity_id
_entity_poly.type
_entity_poly.pdbx_seq_one_letter_code
_entity_poly.pdbx_strand_id
1 'polypeptide(L)'
;MLQILLSIVCCLLTWIPVFANQHGGYTVSVYQPRMVNNVSSFVSREEAVAHMSRHIDEYELQAEEAARRKSQILVFPEYCLYADIDDFTRDSVANFLETIPDPEVNFPWTPCDLKNTTDDITIQRKFSCMAKKNKLYIVANVGERETCNRTLDSRCPLDGRYQFNTNVVYAPNGTLVSRYRKKHLFYEPYFNEPAVAEHKVFETPFGRFASITCFDIYYEDTLNDLIHYKNVRNIIFPNLWFSLSPLFISVPYHASVAWMANINLISSNLILDIPSRVSPLTGGSGFYSGTSGFSYSSNPGLLTINMTNINPCATSNYAVVPKRVTPAQGNQKIITYFVGNMDINAVQLEGKAGNISVCYGDFCCGLEYEFTPEPHPSVAYWLGATDFADGSRQYDAQACSLCTVVLSKMVCESLPADPNVKFARFKRIRMFANEFKTTFVYPQVTLMNNMSYQVLNPNVYYNRGEIKLVKTAPLHSMTLLGRIYPPHVSSTSRIVIPTALVIGIIFFLSFFLSFLLSSFFLFPIHYFLSYSISSFSFIIFFLSFSFINFSYPLSSFFLSFFLSFSFIIFFLIQFLNYQR
;
A
#
# COMPACT_ATOMS: atom_id res chain seq x y z
N MET A 1 37.64 -34.63 -12.91
CA MET A 1 36.86 -34.57 -11.65
C MET A 1 37.19 -33.32 -10.81
N LEU A 2 38.46 -33.03 -10.52
CA LEU A 2 38.87 -31.88 -9.71
C LEU A 2 38.52 -30.50 -10.33
N GLN A 3 38.65 -30.35 -11.65
CA GLN A 3 38.24 -29.13 -12.37
C GLN A 3 36.71 -28.92 -12.35
N ILE A 4 35.92 -29.99 -12.44
CA ILE A 4 34.45 -29.92 -12.36
C ILE A 4 34.04 -29.53 -10.93
N LEU A 5 34.72 -30.05 -9.91
CA LEU A 5 34.50 -29.64 -8.53
C LEU A 5 34.85 -28.17 -8.30
N LEU A 6 35.95 -27.67 -8.87
CA LEU A 6 36.34 -26.26 -8.78
C LEU A 6 35.37 -25.33 -9.53
N SER A 7 34.84 -25.74 -10.68
CA SER A 7 33.81 -24.99 -11.41
C SER A 7 32.48 -24.97 -10.66
N ILE A 8 32.09 -26.07 -10.02
CA ILE A 8 30.88 -26.15 -9.19
C ILE A 8 31.05 -25.30 -7.92
N VAL A 9 32.21 -25.34 -7.26
CA VAL A 9 32.51 -24.50 -6.08
C VAL A 9 32.57 -23.01 -6.47
N CYS A 10 33.12 -22.66 -7.63
CA CYS A 10 33.14 -21.29 -8.13
C CYS A 10 31.73 -20.80 -8.52
N CYS A 11 30.90 -21.66 -9.14
CA CYS A 11 29.48 -21.38 -9.40
C CYS A 11 28.65 -21.29 -8.11
N LEU A 12 28.95 -22.09 -7.09
CA LEU A 12 28.29 -22.03 -5.78
C LEU A 12 28.72 -20.78 -4.99
N LEU A 13 29.96 -20.32 -5.13
CA LEU A 13 30.46 -19.10 -4.51
C LEU A 13 29.97 -17.81 -5.22
N THR A 14 29.71 -17.86 -6.53
CA THR A 14 29.05 -16.74 -7.26
C THR A 14 27.53 -16.72 -7.09
N TRP A 15 26.95 -17.78 -6.51
CA TRP A 15 25.54 -17.92 -6.16
C TRP A 15 25.27 -17.89 -4.66
N ILE A 16 26.23 -17.48 -3.83
CA ILE A 16 25.89 -16.91 -2.53
C ILE A 16 25.39 -15.51 -2.86
N PRO A 17 24.07 -15.22 -2.87
CA PRO A 17 23.67 -13.83 -2.68
C PRO A 17 24.40 -13.44 -1.40
N VAL A 18 25.25 -12.43 -1.47
CA VAL A 18 25.73 -11.75 -0.28
C VAL A 18 24.43 -11.40 0.44
N PHE A 19 24.05 -12.23 1.41
CA PHE A 19 23.02 -11.93 2.37
C PHE A 19 23.67 -10.84 3.21
N ALA A 20 23.70 -9.64 2.62
CA ALA A 20 23.94 -8.41 3.33
C ALA A 20 22.99 -8.47 4.50
N ASN A 21 23.57 -8.36 5.68
CA ASN A 21 22.97 -8.61 6.97
C ASN A 21 21.55 -7.98 7.05
N GLN A 22 20.50 -8.74 6.69
CA GLN A 22 19.10 -8.26 6.68
C GLN A 22 18.59 -7.99 8.12
N HIS A 23 19.44 -8.20 9.12
CA HIS A 23 19.23 -7.86 10.53
C HIS A 23 19.89 -6.53 10.93
N GLY A 24 20.51 -5.80 10.00
CA GLY A 24 21.07 -4.47 10.26
C GLY A 24 20.02 -3.36 10.29
N GLY A 25 20.37 -2.22 10.87
CA GLY A 25 19.62 -0.96 10.71
C GLY A 25 20.11 -0.15 9.52
N TYR A 26 19.36 0.91 9.18
CA TYR A 26 19.70 1.86 8.14
C TYR A 26 19.40 3.30 8.59
N THR A 27 20.20 4.25 8.13
CA THR A 27 19.94 5.68 8.33
C THR A 27 19.08 6.19 7.18
N VAL A 28 17.96 6.84 7.51
CA VAL A 28 17.01 7.37 6.52
C VAL A 28 16.64 8.80 6.85
N SER A 29 16.40 9.58 5.81
CA SER A 29 15.91 10.94 5.90
C SER A 29 14.58 11.13 5.17
N VAL A 30 13.72 11.98 5.71
CA VAL A 30 12.52 12.50 5.02
C VAL A 30 12.59 14.01 5.01
N TYR A 31 12.14 14.63 3.93
CA TYR A 31 12.07 16.08 3.82
C TYR A 31 10.62 16.56 3.86
N GLN A 32 10.35 17.54 4.74
CA GLN A 32 9.07 18.22 4.83
C GLN A 32 9.21 19.66 4.31
N PRO A 33 8.89 19.91 3.03
CA PRO A 33 8.82 21.26 2.50
C PRO A 33 7.60 22.00 3.05
N ARG A 34 7.64 23.33 2.93
CA ARG A 34 6.49 24.22 3.06
C ARG A 34 6.29 24.94 1.74
N MET A 35 5.11 24.82 1.16
CA MET A 35 4.72 25.46 -0.09
C MET A 35 3.53 26.37 0.13
N VAL A 36 3.45 27.44 -0.65
CA VAL A 36 2.32 28.39 -0.65
C VAL A 36 1.67 28.33 -2.01
N ASN A 37 0.35 28.12 -2.03
CA ASN A 37 -0.38 27.97 -3.27
C ASN A 37 -0.71 29.32 -3.89
N ASN A 38 -0.05 29.67 -5.01
CA ASN A 38 -0.22 30.96 -5.67
C ASN A 38 0.13 30.99 -7.16
N VAL A 39 0.34 29.83 -7.80
CA VAL A 39 0.82 29.75 -9.18
C VAL A 39 -0.28 29.20 -10.11
N SER A 40 -0.37 29.76 -11.32
CA SER A 40 -1.28 29.30 -12.38
C SER A 40 -0.83 27.98 -12.99
N SER A 41 -1.75 27.06 -13.29
CA SER A 41 -1.45 25.80 -13.98
C SER A 41 -1.23 25.93 -15.48
N PHE A 42 -1.74 26.99 -16.12
CA PHE A 42 -1.63 27.19 -17.57
C PHE A 42 -0.29 27.82 -17.94
N VAL A 43 0.71 26.97 -18.14
CA VAL A 43 2.07 27.35 -18.52
C VAL A 43 2.57 26.47 -19.66
N SER A 44 3.59 26.93 -20.40
CA SER A 44 4.31 26.12 -21.40
C SER A 44 5.13 24.99 -20.74
N ARG A 45 5.61 24.03 -21.54
CA ARG A 45 6.49 22.96 -21.05
C ARG A 45 7.79 23.52 -20.49
N GLU A 46 8.37 24.51 -21.15
CA GLU A 46 9.60 25.18 -20.70
C GLU A 46 9.40 25.85 -19.34
N GLU A 47 8.29 26.55 -19.15
CA GLU A 47 7.93 27.18 -17.86
C GLU A 47 7.65 26.14 -16.77
N ALA A 48 6.95 25.04 -17.10
CA ALA A 48 6.71 23.93 -16.18
C ALA A 48 8.02 23.27 -15.71
N VAL A 49 8.94 22.98 -16.63
CA VAL A 49 10.26 22.42 -16.30
C VAL A 49 11.07 23.40 -15.47
N ALA A 50 11.05 24.70 -15.81
CA ALA A 50 11.73 25.73 -15.02
C ALA A 50 11.15 25.85 -13.60
N HIS A 51 9.82 25.77 -13.45
CA HIS A 51 9.14 25.75 -12.16
C HIS A 51 9.58 24.56 -11.30
N MET A 52 9.45 23.33 -11.82
CA MET A 52 9.86 22.13 -11.11
C MET A 52 11.37 22.13 -10.80
N SER A 53 12.19 22.67 -11.69
CA SER A 53 13.64 22.77 -11.50
C SER A 53 14.00 23.65 -10.30
N ARG A 54 13.27 24.75 -10.04
CA ARG A 54 13.50 25.59 -8.86
C ARG A 54 13.30 24.82 -7.56
N HIS A 55 12.25 24.01 -7.47
CA HIS A 55 12.02 23.15 -6.31
C HIS A 55 13.13 22.09 -6.17
N ILE A 56 13.56 21.49 -7.29
CA ILE A 56 14.65 20.50 -7.26
C ILE A 56 15.98 21.11 -6.80
N ASP A 57 16.26 22.37 -7.14
CA ASP A 57 17.49 23.03 -6.69
C ASP A 57 17.53 23.16 -5.15
N GLU A 58 16.39 23.39 -4.49
CA GLU A 58 16.29 23.32 -3.02
C GLU A 58 16.45 21.89 -2.49
N TYR A 59 15.94 20.90 -3.22
CA TYR A 59 16.00 19.48 -2.84
C TYR A 59 17.40 18.91 -2.94
N GLU A 60 18.22 19.42 -3.85
CA GLU A 60 19.64 19.09 -3.96
C GLU A 60 20.40 19.48 -2.67
N LEU A 61 20.09 20.63 -2.07
CA LEU A 61 20.66 21.04 -0.79
C LEU A 61 20.27 20.07 0.35
N GLN A 62 19.04 19.55 0.31
CA GLN A 62 18.59 18.55 1.27
C GLN A 62 19.26 17.19 1.05
N ALA A 63 19.55 16.82 -0.19
CA ALA A 63 20.31 15.62 -0.53
C ALA A 63 21.76 15.69 -0.04
N GLU A 64 22.42 16.84 -0.21
CA GLU A 64 23.77 17.09 0.32
C GLU A 64 23.79 17.00 1.85
N GLU A 65 22.81 17.63 2.52
CA GLU A 65 22.70 17.57 3.98
C GLU A 65 22.35 16.15 4.47
N ALA A 66 21.48 15.42 3.76
CA ALA A 66 21.17 14.02 4.08
C ALA A 66 22.41 13.12 3.94
N ALA A 67 23.22 13.31 2.90
CA ALA A 67 24.48 12.61 2.72
C ALA A 67 25.49 12.96 3.83
N ARG A 68 25.57 14.24 4.24
CA ARG A 68 26.40 14.66 5.39
C ARG A 68 25.97 13.99 6.70
N ARG A 69 24.66 13.79 6.88
CA ARG A 69 24.07 13.03 8.00
C ARG A 69 24.19 11.51 7.84
N LYS A 70 24.90 11.02 6.81
CA LYS A 70 25.10 9.61 6.50
C LYS A 70 23.80 8.85 6.25
N SER A 71 22.77 9.54 5.78
CA SER A 71 21.57 8.87 5.29
C SER A 71 21.92 7.94 4.14
N GLN A 72 21.19 6.84 4.00
CA GLN A 72 21.29 5.90 2.89
C GLN A 72 20.15 6.10 1.89
N ILE A 73 19.03 6.65 2.36
CA ILE A 73 17.85 6.95 1.55
C ILE A 73 17.22 8.28 1.97
N LEU A 74 16.86 9.10 0.99
CA LEU A 74 16.13 10.36 1.18
C LEU A 74 14.80 10.29 0.44
N VAL A 75 13.73 10.63 1.14
CA VAL A 75 12.36 10.63 0.61
C VAL A 75 11.83 12.06 0.55
N PHE A 76 11.31 12.44 -0.60
CA PHE A 76 10.54 13.65 -0.84
C PHE A 76 9.03 13.35 -0.82
N PRO A 77 8.17 14.33 -0.49
CA PRO A 77 6.73 14.10 -0.38
C PRO A 77 6.06 13.94 -1.75
N GLU A 78 4.78 13.59 -1.72
CA GLU A 78 3.92 13.64 -2.89
C GLU A 78 3.72 15.09 -3.38
N TYR A 79 3.53 15.29 -4.68
CA TYR A 79 3.37 16.62 -5.29
C TYR A 79 4.53 17.59 -5.03
N CYS A 80 5.71 17.09 -4.65
CA CYS A 80 6.87 17.93 -4.28
C CYS A 80 7.40 18.82 -5.41
N LEU A 81 6.91 18.69 -6.63
CA LEU A 81 7.34 19.54 -7.74
C LEU A 81 6.32 20.62 -8.14
N TYR A 82 5.08 20.52 -7.67
CA TYR A 82 3.99 21.36 -8.20
C TYR A 82 2.76 21.44 -7.28
N ALA A 83 2.89 21.18 -5.97
CA ALA A 83 1.77 21.36 -5.03
C ALA A 83 1.38 22.84 -4.80
N ASP A 84 2.24 23.78 -5.16
CA ASP A 84 2.02 25.23 -5.14
C ASP A 84 1.20 25.75 -6.34
N ILE A 85 0.74 24.84 -7.21
CA ILE A 85 -0.08 25.11 -8.38
C ILE A 85 -1.49 24.58 -8.15
N ASP A 86 -2.48 25.44 -8.36
CA ASP A 86 -3.90 25.11 -8.31
C ASP A 86 -4.51 24.84 -9.70
N ASP A 87 -5.72 24.30 -9.69
CA ASP A 87 -6.59 24.19 -10.88
C ASP A 87 -5.95 23.41 -12.05
N PHE A 88 -5.28 22.30 -11.75
CA PHE A 88 -4.83 21.39 -12.78
C PHE A 88 -6.01 20.77 -13.55
N THR A 89 -5.86 20.78 -14.86
CA THR A 89 -6.67 20.03 -15.81
C THR A 89 -5.79 18.94 -16.44
N ARG A 90 -6.39 17.99 -17.16
CA ARG A 90 -5.62 16.99 -17.91
C ARG A 90 -4.67 17.62 -18.93
N ASP A 91 -5.02 18.77 -19.50
CA ASP A 91 -4.18 19.47 -20.47
C ASP A 91 -3.09 20.29 -19.80
N SER A 92 -3.42 21.04 -18.74
CA SER A 92 -2.41 21.86 -18.05
C SER A 92 -1.37 21.03 -17.30
N VAL A 93 -1.77 19.91 -16.67
CA VAL A 93 -0.80 19.02 -16.00
C VAL A 93 0.14 18.34 -17.00
N ALA A 94 -0.26 18.18 -18.27
CA ALA A 94 0.52 17.45 -19.27
C ALA A 94 1.91 18.07 -19.52
N ASN A 95 2.05 19.38 -19.28
CA ASN A 95 3.33 20.10 -19.37
C ASN A 95 4.28 19.79 -18.21
N PHE A 96 3.82 19.13 -17.15
CA PHE A 96 4.63 18.73 -16.00
C PHE A 96 5.05 17.25 -16.04
N LEU A 97 4.61 16.49 -17.06
CA LEU A 97 4.79 15.04 -17.12
C LEU A 97 5.98 14.63 -17.98
N GLU A 98 6.67 13.55 -17.59
CA GLU A 98 7.70 12.88 -18.40
C GLU A 98 7.33 11.42 -18.65
N THR A 99 7.93 10.81 -19.67
CA THR A 99 7.78 9.36 -19.88
C THR A 99 8.82 8.61 -19.06
N ILE A 100 8.37 7.61 -18.31
CA ILE A 100 9.21 6.88 -17.35
C ILE A 100 9.16 5.39 -17.70
N PRO A 101 10.29 4.77 -18.10
CA PRO A 101 10.30 3.35 -18.42
C PRO A 101 10.02 2.50 -17.18
N ASP A 102 9.47 1.30 -17.39
CA ASP A 102 9.38 0.31 -16.32
C ASP A 102 10.78 -0.28 -16.07
N PRO A 103 11.34 -0.15 -14.85
CA PRO A 103 12.68 -0.67 -14.55
C PRO A 103 12.78 -2.20 -14.66
N GLU A 104 11.67 -2.93 -14.72
CA GLU A 104 11.66 -4.39 -14.89
C GLU A 104 11.81 -4.83 -16.36
N VAL A 105 11.74 -3.91 -17.33
CA VAL A 105 11.78 -4.23 -18.76
C VAL A 105 13.20 -4.02 -19.33
N ASN A 106 14.02 -5.08 -19.22
CA ASN A 106 15.22 -5.42 -20.00
C ASN A 106 16.35 -4.38 -20.27
N PHE A 107 16.44 -3.24 -19.57
CA PHE A 107 17.70 -2.47 -19.52
C PHE A 107 17.82 -1.56 -18.29
N PRO A 108 19.04 -1.40 -17.73
CA PRO A 108 19.27 -0.41 -16.69
C PRO A 108 19.15 0.99 -17.28
N TRP A 109 18.21 1.79 -16.77
CA TRP A 109 18.03 3.18 -17.18
C TRP A 109 18.65 4.13 -16.15
N THR A 110 19.73 4.81 -16.55
CA THR A 110 20.44 5.80 -15.73
C THR A 110 20.40 7.17 -16.43
N PRO A 111 19.34 7.98 -16.21
CA PRO A 111 19.18 9.27 -16.88
C PRO A 111 20.39 10.21 -16.80
N CYS A 112 21.11 10.19 -15.67
CA CYS A 112 22.29 11.03 -15.48
C CYS A 112 23.43 10.73 -16.47
N ASP A 113 23.54 9.49 -16.95
CA ASP A 113 24.62 9.05 -17.83
C ASP A 113 24.27 9.16 -19.32
N LEU A 114 23.00 9.42 -19.66
CA LEU A 114 22.55 9.55 -21.04
C LEU A 114 23.06 10.85 -21.65
N LYS A 115 24.15 10.79 -22.43
CA LYS A 115 24.65 11.96 -23.17
C LYS A 115 23.84 12.15 -24.46
N ASN A 116 23.53 13.41 -24.82
CA ASN A 116 22.92 13.78 -26.10
C ASN A 116 21.59 13.07 -26.42
N THR A 117 20.75 12.80 -25.42
CA THR A 117 19.37 12.36 -25.70
C THR A 117 18.51 13.54 -26.10
N THR A 118 17.60 13.31 -27.06
CA THR A 118 16.51 14.22 -27.43
C THR A 118 15.26 13.98 -26.59
N ASP A 119 15.28 12.99 -25.70
CA ASP A 119 14.14 12.64 -24.85
C ASP A 119 13.89 13.74 -23.81
N ASP A 120 12.61 14.05 -23.59
CA ASP A 120 12.16 14.99 -22.58
C ASP A 120 12.17 14.34 -21.18
N ILE A 121 13.38 14.24 -20.61
CA ILE A 121 13.66 13.55 -19.34
C ILE A 121 14.41 14.44 -18.33
N THR A 122 14.21 15.75 -18.40
CA THR A 122 14.99 16.73 -17.62
C THR A 122 14.81 16.53 -16.12
N ILE A 123 13.59 16.30 -15.66
CA ILE A 123 13.27 16.07 -14.25
C ILE A 123 13.88 14.75 -13.78
N GLN A 124 13.71 13.69 -14.58
CA GLN A 124 14.27 12.36 -14.27
C GLN A 124 15.81 12.39 -14.22
N ARG A 125 16.46 13.14 -15.12
CA ARG A 125 17.91 13.37 -15.12
C ARG A 125 18.37 14.08 -13.87
N LYS A 126 17.68 15.13 -13.43
CA LYS A 126 18.05 15.87 -12.21
C LYS A 126 18.04 14.95 -10.98
N PHE A 127 16.99 14.16 -10.76
CA PHE A 127 16.94 13.21 -9.63
C PHE A 127 17.96 12.07 -9.74
N SER A 128 18.16 11.51 -10.95
CA SER A 128 19.20 10.51 -11.20
C SER A 128 20.60 11.04 -10.86
N CYS A 129 20.90 12.28 -11.26
CA CYS A 129 22.18 12.92 -10.93
C CYS A 129 22.30 13.27 -9.44
N MET A 130 21.23 13.76 -8.80
CA MET A 130 21.18 14.00 -7.36
C MET A 130 21.53 12.73 -6.57
N ALA A 131 20.93 11.60 -6.94
CA ALA A 131 21.20 10.30 -6.33
C ALA A 131 22.68 9.89 -6.51
N LYS A 132 23.19 10.02 -7.74
CA LYS A 132 24.58 9.65 -8.09
C LYS A 132 25.63 10.52 -7.39
N LYS A 133 25.43 11.84 -7.40
CA LYS A 133 26.34 12.82 -6.79
C LYS A 133 26.45 12.63 -5.29
N ASN A 134 25.32 12.40 -4.62
CA ASN A 134 25.24 12.29 -3.16
C ASN A 134 25.39 10.85 -2.66
N LYS A 135 25.44 9.86 -3.56
CA LYS A 135 25.50 8.41 -3.25
C LYS A 135 24.36 7.96 -2.34
N LEU A 136 23.15 8.45 -2.63
CA LEU A 136 21.93 8.18 -1.89
C LEU A 136 20.94 7.41 -2.76
N TYR A 137 20.10 6.59 -2.12
CA TYR A 137 18.81 6.29 -2.72
C TYR A 137 17.93 7.53 -2.63
N ILE A 138 17.39 7.99 -3.75
CA ILE A 138 16.46 9.14 -3.80
C ILE A 138 15.08 8.64 -4.17
N VAL A 139 14.09 8.98 -3.36
CA VAL A 139 12.67 8.74 -3.65
C VAL A 139 11.99 10.07 -3.89
N ALA A 140 11.36 10.21 -5.06
CA ALA A 140 10.64 11.40 -5.45
C ALA A 140 9.27 11.03 -6.02
N ASN A 141 8.33 11.97 -5.93
CA ASN A 141 7.03 11.88 -6.58
C ASN A 141 7.01 12.85 -7.78
N VAL A 142 6.61 12.34 -8.94
CA VAL A 142 6.63 13.04 -10.22
C VAL A 142 5.37 12.73 -11.02
N GLY A 143 5.11 13.53 -12.05
CA GLY A 143 4.08 13.27 -13.03
C GLY A 143 4.59 12.38 -14.17
N GLU A 144 3.89 11.28 -14.46
CA GLU A 144 4.20 10.39 -15.57
C GLU A 144 3.19 10.55 -16.71
N ARG A 145 3.67 10.49 -17.95
CA ARG A 145 2.84 10.34 -19.15
C ARG A 145 3.21 9.07 -19.90
N GLU A 146 2.18 8.28 -20.23
CA GLU A 146 2.28 7.13 -21.12
C GLU A 146 1.35 7.35 -22.33
N THR A 147 1.93 7.41 -23.53
CA THR A 147 1.15 7.54 -24.77
C THR A 147 0.42 6.22 -25.06
N CYS A 148 -0.82 6.31 -25.50
CA CYS A 148 -1.63 5.14 -25.82
C CYS A 148 -2.39 5.36 -27.14
N ASN A 149 -2.78 4.26 -27.79
CA ASN A 149 -3.55 4.31 -29.02
C ASN A 149 -4.92 3.64 -28.80
N ARG A 150 -5.99 4.41 -28.97
CA ARG A 150 -7.38 3.93 -28.78
C ARG A 150 -7.80 2.78 -29.70
N THR A 151 -7.13 2.61 -30.84
CA THR A 151 -7.38 1.46 -31.73
C THR A 151 -6.76 0.16 -31.21
N LEU A 152 -5.73 0.25 -30.37
CA LEU A 152 -5.03 -0.91 -29.78
C LEU A 152 -5.43 -1.15 -28.31
N ASP A 153 -5.77 -0.07 -27.59
CA ASP A 153 -6.19 -0.09 -26.20
C ASP A 153 -7.53 0.64 -26.05
N SER A 154 -8.59 -0.13 -25.82
CA SER A 154 -9.94 0.39 -25.64
C SER A 154 -10.11 1.27 -24.40
N ARG A 155 -9.19 1.19 -23.43
CA ARG A 155 -9.20 2.00 -22.20
C ARG A 155 -8.39 3.29 -22.35
N CYS A 156 -7.69 3.48 -23.46
CA CYS A 156 -6.88 4.68 -23.69
C CYS A 156 -7.78 5.94 -23.63
N PRO A 157 -7.45 6.95 -22.80
CA PRO A 157 -8.23 8.18 -22.70
C PRO A 157 -8.44 8.89 -24.06
N LEU A 158 -9.47 9.74 -24.14
CA LEU A 158 -9.82 10.45 -25.39
C LEU A 158 -8.69 11.35 -25.91
N ASP A 159 -7.87 11.86 -25.00
CA ASP A 159 -6.72 12.71 -25.28
C ASP A 159 -5.42 11.93 -25.60
N GLY A 160 -5.53 10.61 -25.81
CA GLY A 160 -4.47 9.75 -26.36
C GLY A 160 -3.34 9.41 -25.40
N ARG A 161 -3.52 9.64 -24.10
CA ARG A 161 -2.47 9.45 -23.10
C ARG A 161 -3.02 9.08 -21.73
N TYR A 162 -2.30 8.20 -21.05
CA TYR A 162 -2.41 8.06 -19.60
C TYR A 162 -1.51 9.06 -18.89
N GLN A 163 -1.97 9.53 -17.74
CA GLN A 163 -1.25 10.47 -16.88
C GLN A 163 -1.30 9.90 -15.46
N PHE A 164 -0.15 9.76 -14.78
CA PHE A 164 -0.11 9.13 -13.46
C PHE A 164 0.67 9.96 -12.44
N ASN A 165 0.14 9.99 -11.21
CA ASN A 165 0.89 10.37 -10.03
C ASN A 165 1.87 9.21 -9.70
N THR A 166 3.17 9.48 -9.73
CA THR A 166 4.18 8.41 -9.82
C THR A 166 5.34 8.60 -8.88
N ASN A 167 5.60 7.62 -8.02
CA ASN A 167 6.83 7.55 -7.25
C ASN A 167 7.94 6.92 -8.10
N VAL A 168 9.14 7.50 -8.03
CA VAL A 168 10.35 6.97 -8.64
C VAL A 168 11.45 6.83 -7.61
N VAL A 169 12.25 5.77 -7.75
CA VAL A 169 13.38 5.50 -6.87
C VAL A 169 14.66 5.36 -7.70
N TYR A 170 15.64 6.22 -7.41
CA TYR A 170 16.97 6.15 -8.01
C TYR A 170 17.97 5.59 -7.00
N ALA A 171 18.78 4.64 -7.44
CA ALA A 171 19.87 4.07 -6.65
C ALA A 171 21.08 5.03 -6.57
N PRO A 172 22.04 4.80 -5.66
CA PRO A 172 23.25 5.62 -5.49
C PRO A 172 24.15 5.77 -6.72
N ASN A 173 23.95 4.96 -7.76
CA ASN A 173 24.64 5.07 -9.04
C ASN A 173 23.85 5.89 -10.09
N GLY A 174 22.65 6.36 -9.74
CA GLY A 174 21.72 7.09 -10.59
C GLY A 174 20.73 6.22 -11.37
N THR A 175 20.77 4.89 -11.25
CA THR A 175 19.87 3.98 -11.99
C THR A 175 18.46 4.01 -11.38
N LEU A 176 17.42 4.08 -12.22
CA LEU A 176 16.03 3.89 -11.78
C LEU A 176 15.82 2.43 -11.36
N VAL A 177 15.41 2.20 -10.11
CA VAL A 177 15.21 0.86 -9.54
C VAL A 177 13.76 0.57 -9.14
N SER A 178 12.91 1.59 -9.09
CA SER A 178 11.48 1.41 -8.89
C SER A 178 10.69 2.56 -9.51
N ARG A 179 9.52 2.24 -10.06
CA ARG A 179 8.49 3.17 -10.52
C ARG A 179 7.16 2.63 -10.02
N TYR A 180 6.39 3.43 -9.30
CA TYR A 180 5.09 3.07 -8.75
C TYR A 180 4.06 4.14 -9.10
N ARG A 181 2.98 3.75 -9.79
CA ARG A 181 1.84 4.63 -10.07
C ARG A 181 0.82 4.53 -8.95
N LYS A 182 0.45 5.67 -8.37
CA LYS A 182 -0.58 5.77 -7.31
C LYS A 182 -1.86 5.08 -7.76
N LYS A 183 -2.35 4.13 -6.95
CA LYS A 183 -3.54 3.37 -7.28
C LYS A 183 -4.81 4.14 -6.90
N HIS A 184 -4.91 4.59 -5.67
CA HIS A 184 -6.12 5.20 -5.14
C HIS A 184 -6.02 6.71 -5.12
N LEU A 185 -6.67 7.37 -6.08
CA LEU A 185 -6.65 8.84 -6.21
C LEU A 185 -7.55 9.52 -5.15
N PHE A 186 -7.17 10.72 -4.72
CA PHE A 186 -7.91 11.54 -3.75
C PHE A 186 -8.24 12.92 -4.35
N TYR A 187 -9.33 12.98 -5.12
CA TYR A 187 -9.76 14.19 -5.85
C TYR A 187 -8.71 14.73 -6.84
N GLU A 188 -8.08 13.85 -7.61
CA GLU A 188 -7.03 14.17 -8.58
C GLU A 188 -7.51 13.90 -10.03
N PRO A 189 -8.53 14.63 -10.55
CA PRO A 189 -9.22 14.28 -11.81
C PRO A 189 -8.32 14.40 -13.06
N TYR A 190 -7.16 15.03 -12.93
CA TYR A 190 -6.16 15.18 -13.97
C TYR A 190 -5.24 13.97 -14.13
N PHE A 191 -5.27 13.03 -13.17
CA PHE A 191 -4.57 11.75 -13.26
C PHE A 191 -5.52 10.59 -13.54
N ASN A 192 -4.96 9.53 -14.12
CA ASN A 192 -5.60 8.25 -14.33
C ASN A 192 -5.23 7.31 -13.19
N GLU A 193 -6.20 6.47 -12.80
CA GLU A 193 -5.96 5.36 -11.90
C GLU A 193 -5.46 4.13 -12.70
N PRO A 194 -4.35 3.49 -12.31
CA PRO A 194 -3.92 2.21 -12.88
C PRO A 194 -5.00 1.14 -12.74
N ALA A 195 -5.14 0.26 -13.74
CA ALA A 195 -6.17 -0.78 -13.72
C ALA A 195 -6.02 -1.77 -12.55
N VAL A 196 -4.78 -2.04 -12.13
CA VAL A 196 -4.45 -2.91 -10.98
C VAL A 196 -3.40 -2.21 -10.12
N ALA A 197 -3.39 -2.50 -8.82
CA ALA A 197 -2.35 -2.01 -7.93
C ALA A 197 -0.98 -2.60 -8.33
N GLU A 198 0.02 -1.73 -8.46
CA GLU A 198 1.39 -2.14 -8.76
C GLU A 198 2.11 -2.54 -7.46
N HIS A 199 2.59 -3.78 -7.36
CA HIS A 199 3.35 -4.25 -6.18
C HIS A 199 4.86 -4.23 -6.43
N LYS A 200 5.39 -3.03 -6.71
CA LYS A 200 6.79 -2.82 -7.08
C LYS A 200 7.68 -2.78 -5.84
N VAL A 201 8.69 -3.64 -5.84
CA VAL A 201 9.62 -3.84 -4.71
C VAL A 201 11.04 -3.67 -5.22
N PHE A 202 11.87 -2.98 -4.46
CA PHE A 202 13.28 -2.81 -4.79
C PHE A 202 14.17 -3.22 -3.63
N GLU A 203 15.30 -3.82 -4.00
CA GLU A 203 16.31 -4.32 -3.06
C GLU A 203 17.39 -3.26 -2.83
N THR A 204 17.83 -3.15 -1.59
CA THR A 204 19.01 -2.37 -1.21
C THR A 204 19.96 -3.23 -0.37
N PRO A 205 21.24 -2.82 -0.23
CA PRO A 205 22.17 -3.51 0.68
C PRO A 205 21.74 -3.51 2.15
N PHE A 206 20.71 -2.75 2.51
CA PHE A 206 20.28 -2.52 3.89
C PHE A 206 18.79 -2.82 4.10
N GLY A 207 18.10 -3.44 3.16
CA GLY A 207 16.72 -3.88 3.34
C GLY A 207 15.95 -3.95 2.03
N ARG A 208 14.74 -4.52 2.13
CA ARG A 208 13.76 -4.57 1.06
C ARG A 208 12.71 -3.49 1.28
N PHE A 209 12.39 -2.75 0.22
CA PHE A 209 11.52 -1.59 0.28
C PHE A 209 10.44 -1.64 -0.80
N ALA A 210 9.30 -1.03 -0.51
CA ALA A 210 8.26 -0.71 -1.47
C ALA A 210 7.77 0.71 -1.20
N SER A 211 7.16 1.35 -2.19
CA SER A 211 6.54 2.66 -2.04
C SER A 211 5.04 2.59 -2.32
N ILE A 212 4.26 3.30 -1.52
CA ILE A 212 2.85 3.61 -1.77
C ILE A 212 2.65 5.13 -1.63
N THR A 213 1.53 5.67 -2.10
CA THR A 213 1.33 7.13 -2.12
C THR A 213 0.05 7.53 -1.39
N CYS A 214 0.19 8.39 -0.36
CA CYS A 214 -0.91 9.03 0.36
C CYS A 214 -2.13 8.12 0.61
N PHE A 215 -3.21 8.29 -0.16
CA PHE A 215 -4.46 7.60 0.06
C PHE A 215 -4.38 6.07 -0.08
N ASP A 216 -3.36 5.56 -0.77
CA ASP A 216 -3.08 4.13 -0.88
C ASP A 216 -2.93 3.44 0.49
N ILE A 217 -2.50 4.13 1.54
CA ILE A 217 -2.35 3.55 2.89
C ILE A 217 -3.68 3.04 3.48
N TYR A 218 -4.81 3.52 2.95
CA TYR A 218 -6.15 3.19 3.44
C TYR A 218 -6.70 1.87 2.86
N TYR A 219 -6.04 1.29 1.86
CA TYR A 219 -6.53 0.17 1.05
C TYR A 219 -5.71 -1.10 1.20
N GLU A 220 -6.36 -2.24 0.98
CA GLU A 220 -5.77 -3.57 1.16
C GLU A 220 -4.87 -3.96 -0.01
N ASP A 221 -5.33 -3.74 -1.24
CA ASP A 221 -4.65 -4.12 -2.49
C ASP A 221 -3.34 -3.37 -2.73
N THR A 222 -3.07 -2.31 -1.98
CA THR A 222 -1.81 -1.55 -2.01
C THR A 222 -0.93 -1.92 -0.82
N LEU A 223 -1.33 -1.61 0.41
CA LEU A 223 -0.46 -1.77 1.58
C LEU A 223 -0.39 -3.23 2.06
N ASN A 224 -1.54 -3.86 2.30
CA ASN A 224 -1.59 -5.18 2.90
C ASN A 224 -1.03 -6.25 1.95
N ASP A 225 -1.28 -6.12 0.64
CA ASP A 225 -0.73 -7.03 -0.35
C ASP A 225 0.80 -7.00 -0.41
N LEU A 226 1.42 -5.82 -0.29
CA LEU A 226 2.88 -5.68 -0.20
C LEU A 226 3.45 -6.39 1.03
N ILE A 227 2.73 -6.32 2.15
CA ILE A 227 3.14 -6.96 3.40
C ILE A 227 3.00 -8.48 3.30
N HIS A 228 1.83 -8.96 2.88
CA HIS A 228 1.47 -10.38 2.93
C HIS A 228 2.01 -11.20 1.76
N TYR A 229 2.00 -10.65 0.54
CA TYR A 229 2.38 -11.39 -0.66
C TYR A 229 3.78 -11.05 -1.17
N LYS A 230 4.33 -9.88 -0.80
CA LYS A 230 5.69 -9.48 -1.18
C LYS A 230 6.71 -9.49 -0.03
N ASN A 231 6.27 -9.77 1.21
CA ASN A 231 7.12 -9.83 2.40
C ASN A 231 7.95 -8.54 2.60
N VAL A 232 7.35 -7.37 2.34
CA VAL A 232 8.00 -6.08 2.53
C VAL A 232 7.62 -5.50 3.89
N ARG A 233 8.63 -5.02 4.63
CA ARG A 233 8.43 -4.37 5.93
C ARG A 233 8.85 -2.91 5.97
N ASN A 234 9.61 -2.42 5.00
CA ASN A 234 9.95 -1.00 4.89
C ASN A 234 9.10 -0.37 3.78
N ILE A 235 8.12 0.43 4.19
CA ILE A 235 7.19 1.10 3.30
C ILE A 235 7.55 2.59 3.25
N ILE A 236 7.87 3.05 2.06
CA ILE A 236 8.16 4.46 1.77
C ILE A 236 6.85 5.13 1.38
N PHE A 237 6.59 6.28 1.99
CA PHE A 237 5.28 6.90 1.94
C PHE A 237 5.35 8.40 1.66
N PRO A 238 5.62 8.80 0.40
CA PRO A 238 5.37 10.16 -0.06
C PRO A 238 3.87 10.46 0.06
N ASN A 239 3.51 11.58 0.69
CA ASN A 239 2.12 11.98 0.80
C ASN A 239 1.93 13.50 0.84
N LEU A 240 0.76 13.94 0.41
CA LEU A 240 0.16 15.22 0.73
C LEU A 240 -1.11 14.94 1.52
N TRP A 241 -0.95 14.68 2.82
CA TRP A 241 -2.05 14.25 3.68
C TRP A 241 -2.76 15.43 4.34
N PHE A 242 -4.06 15.56 4.07
CA PHE A 242 -4.95 16.52 4.73
C PHE A 242 -5.47 15.96 6.05
N SER A 243 -5.08 16.55 7.17
CA SER A 243 -5.46 16.02 8.49
C SER A 243 -6.92 16.35 8.83
N LEU A 244 -7.75 15.31 8.99
CA LEU A 244 -9.16 15.45 9.40
C LEU A 244 -9.38 14.89 10.80
N SER A 245 -9.62 15.77 11.76
CA SER A 245 -9.96 15.38 13.14
C SER A 245 -11.35 14.75 13.23
N PRO A 246 -11.55 13.71 14.06
CA PRO A 246 -10.54 13.00 14.86
C PRO A 246 -9.98 11.73 14.18
N LEU A 247 -10.46 11.37 12.98
CA LEU A 247 -10.25 10.03 12.40
C LEU A 247 -8.96 9.90 11.58
N PHE A 248 -8.56 10.96 10.86
CA PHE A 248 -7.52 10.94 9.84
C PHE A 248 -6.46 12.01 10.08
N ILE A 249 -6.06 12.17 11.34
CA ILE A 249 -4.92 13.03 11.67
C ILE A 249 -3.64 12.30 11.24
N SER A 250 -2.82 12.94 10.40
CA SER A 250 -1.62 12.37 9.76
C SER A 250 -0.76 11.50 10.71
N VAL A 251 -0.09 12.11 11.68
CA VAL A 251 0.86 11.41 12.57
C VAL A 251 0.21 10.27 13.39
N PRO A 252 -0.92 10.47 14.11
CA PRO A 252 -1.57 9.38 14.86
C PRO A 252 -2.03 8.23 13.95
N TYR A 253 -2.60 8.54 12.78
CA TYR A 253 -3.08 7.52 11.86
C TYR A 253 -1.92 6.72 11.27
N HIS A 254 -0.88 7.38 10.73
CA HIS A 254 0.30 6.72 10.17
C HIS A 254 1.02 5.85 11.21
N ALA A 255 1.14 6.34 12.44
CA ALA A 255 1.71 5.56 13.56
C ALA A 255 0.87 4.32 13.91
N SER A 256 -0.46 4.46 13.92
CA SER A 256 -1.37 3.34 14.20
C SER A 256 -1.31 2.26 13.11
N VAL A 257 -1.20 2.65 11.83
CA VAL A 257 -1.03 1.73 10.71
C VAL A 257 0.29 0.98 10.84
N ALA A 258 1.40 1.71 11.02
CA ALA A 258 2.72 1.10 11.13
C ALA A 258 2.81 0.08 12.29
N TRP A 259 2.19 0.42 13.42
CA TRP A 259 2.13 -0.48 14.57
C TRP A 259 1.24 -1.69 14.32
N MET A 260 0.03 -1.51 13.80
CA MET A 260 -0.89 -2.62 13.56
C MET A 260 -0.37 -3.61 12.51
N ALA A 261 0.13 -3.10 11.38
CA ALA A 261 0.71 -3.90 10.30
C ALA A 261 2.10 -4.46 10.64
N ASN A 262 2.73 -3.98 11.72
CA ASN A 262 4.10 -4.29 12.12
C ASN A 262 5.11 -4.03 10.98
N ILE A 263 5.18 -2.77 10.55
CA ILE A 263 6.05 -2.29 9.48
C ILE A 263 6.85 -1.06 9.93
N ASN A 264 7.88 -0.73 9.16
CA ASN A 264 8.54 0.55 9.15
C ASN A 264 7.89 1.42 8.07
N LEU A 265 7.14 2.44 8.47
CA LEU A 265 6.56 3.44 7.58
C LEU A 265 7.42 4.71 7.59
N ILE A 266 7.97 5.08 6.44
CA ILE A 266 8.81 6.26 6.24
C ILE A 266 7.96 7.31 5.53
N SER A 267 7.33 8.18 6.32
CA SER A 267 6.34 9.16 5.86
C SER A 267 6.98 10.51 5.56
N SER A 268 6.96 10.92 4.30
CA SER A 268 7.36 12.25 3.87
C SER A 268 6.10 13.02 3.45
N ASN A 269 5.66 13.95 4.30
CA ASN A 269 4.50 14.79 4.05
C ASN A 269 4.91 16.23 3.70
N LEU A 270 4.10 16.90 2.90
CA LEU A 270 4.25 18.31 2.56
C LEU A 270 3.40 19.19 3.49
N ILE A 271 3.90 20.38 3.85
CA ILE A 271 3.08 21.45 4.42
C ILE A 271 2.66 22.37 3.27
N LEU A 272 1.35 22.53 3.08
CA LEU A 272 0.74 23.33 2.03
C LEU A 272 -0.10 24.42 2.68
N ASP A 273 0.33 25.66 2.52
CA ASP A 273 -0.38 26.85 2.98
C ASP A 273 -1.33 27.32 1.87
N ILE A 274 -2.64 27.21 2.12
CA ILE A 274 -3.71 27.61 1.19
C ILE A 274 -4.29 28.95 1.67
N PRO A 275 -3.99 30.09 1.01
CA PRO A 275 -4.30 31.43 1.53
C PRO A 275 -5.80 31.73 1.73
N SER A 276 -6.66 31.02 1.01
CA SER A 276 -8.09 31.35 0.85
C SER A 276 -9.05 30.34 1.51
N ARG A 277 -8.54 29.34 2.24
CA ARG A 277 -9.38 28.33 2.90
C ARG A 277 -8.98 28.13 4.37
N VAL A 278 -9.98 28.00 5.24
CA VAL A 278 -9.83 27.35 6.56
C VAL A 278 -9.68 25.85 6.29
N SER A 279 -8.60 25.45 5.60
CA SER A 279 -8.41 24.10 5.09
C SER A 279 -7.72 23.23 6.15
N PRO A 280 -8.01 21.91 6.22
CA PRO A 280 -7.24 20.99 7.04
C PRO A 280 -5.76 21.11 6.74
N LEU A 281 -4.98 21.30 7.80
CA LEU A 281 -3.53 21.48 7.72
C LEU A 281 -2.87 20.18 7.27
N THR A 282 -1.89 20.33 6.39
CA THR A 282 -1.04 19.25 5.91
C THR A 282 0.29 19.25 6.66
N GLY A 283 1.08 18.17 6.52
CA GLY A 283 2.33 17.95 7.24
C GLY A 283 2.27 16.81 8.26
N GLY A 284 3.34 16.66 9.05
CA GLY A 284 3.50 15.51 9.95
C GLY A 284 4.33 14.39 9.33
N SER A 285 5.48 14.74 8.77
CA SER A 285 6.51 13.79 8.35
C SER A 285 7.10 13.05 9.53
N GLY A 286 7.45 11.79 9.34
CA GLY A 286 8.00 10.98 10.41
C GLY A 286 8.34 9.55 10.01
N PHE A 287 8.88 8.85 11.00
CA PHE A 287 9.31 7.46 10.95
C PHE A 287 8.50 6.71 11.99
N TYR A 288 7.75 5.72 11.54
CA TYR A 288 6.87 4.94 12.40
C TYR A 288 7.24 3.46 12.29
N SER A 289 7.69 2.87 13.40
CA SER A 289 8.08 1.46 13.43
C SER A 289 7.16 0.67 14.35
N GLY A 290 6.70 -0.49 13.87
CA GLY A 290 5.94 -1.43 14.69
C GLY A 290 6.71 -1.99 15.89
N THR A 291 8.05 -1.95 15.86
CA THR A 291 8.92 -2.48 16.92
C THR A 291 9.74 -1.42 17.64
N SER A 292 10.15 -0.36 16.95
CA SER A 292 11.21 0.55 17.42
C SER A 292 10.72 1.97 17.77
N GLY A 293 9.40 2.18 17.84
CA GLY A 293 8.81 3.47 18.23
C GLY A 293 8.69 4.46 17.07
N PHE A 294 8.42 5.73 17.42
CA PHE A 294 8.02 6.77 16.47
C PHE A 294 8.86 8.04 16.64
N SER A 295 9.17 8.71 15.54
CA SER A 295 9.82 10.04 15.52
C SER A 295 9.24 10.86 14.37
N TYR A 296 8.79 12.08 14.65
CA TYR A 296 8.07 12.90 13.66
C TYR A 296 8.27 14.39 13.92
N SER A 297 7.91 15.21 12.93
CA SER A 297 7.93 16.67 13.03
C SER A 297 6.76 17.27 12.28
N SER A 298 6.11 18.25 12.90
CA SER A 298 5.14 19.14 12.26
C SER A 298 5.79 20.39 11.66
N ASN A 299 7.09 20.57 11.88
CA ASN A 299 7.85 21.71 11.38
C ASN A 299 8.53 21.39 10.04
N PRO A 300 8.69 22.36 9.13
CA PRO A 300 9.44 22.16 7.90
C PRO A 300 10.89 21.75 8.16
N GLY A 301 11.48 21.00 7.23
CA GLY A 301 12.90 20.66 7.24
C GLY A 301 13.21 19.18 7.04
N LEU A 302 14.49 18.85 7.15
CA LEU A 302 15.02 17.50 6.99
C LEU A 302 15.06 16.77 8.34
N LEU A 303 14.36 15.65 8.43
CA LEU A 303 14.40 14.74 9.57
C LEU A 303 15.26 13.53 9.21
N THR A 304 16.04 13.01 10.17
CA THR A 304 16.91 11.85 9.97
C THR A 304 16.87 10.94 11.19
N ILE A 305 16.78 9.62 10.99
CA ILE A 305 16.85 8.62 12.07
C ILE A 305 17.55 7.34 11.60
N ASN A 306 18.02 6.54 12.56
CA ASN A 306 18.39 5.15 12.34
C ASN A 306 17.18 4.25 12.59
N MET A 307 16.71 3.58 11.54
CA MET A 307 15.66 2.57 11.64
C MET A 307 16.28 1.17 11.68
N THR A 308 15.59 0.23 12.33
CA THR A 308 15.99 -1.19 12.33
C THR A 308 15.04 -1.96 11.43
N ASN A 309 15.58 -2.83 10.56
CA ASN A 309 14.72 -3.70 9.75
C ASN A 309 13.86 -4.61 10.64
N ILE A 310 12.58 -4.73 10.28
CA ILE A 310 11.68 -5.69 10.89
C ILE A 310 11.82 -7.02 10.14
N ASN A 311 11.85 -8.12 10.90
CA ASN A 311 11.90 -9.46 10.32
C ASN A 311 10.73 -9.64 9.32
N PRO A 312 10.97 -10.05 8.06
CA PRO A 312 9.92 -10.29 7.08
C PRO A 312 8.82 -11.24 7.58
N CYS A 313 9.19 -12.23 8.38
CA CYS A 313 8.28 -13.21 8.98
C CYS A 313 7.59 -12.73 10.26
N ALA A 314 7.80 -11.48 10.70
CA ALA A 314 7.15 -10.96 11.89
C ALA A 314 5.63 -10.92 11.69
N THR A 315 4.88 -11.33 12.71
CA THR A 315 3.42 -11.24 12.69
C THR A 315 2.98 -9.80 12.86
N SER A 316 1.85 -9.45 12.24
CA SER A 316 1.15 -8.20 12.53
C SER A 316 0.57 -8.21 13.95
N ASN A 317 0.12 -7.05 14.42
CA ASN A 317 -0.59 -6.90 15.69
C ASN A 317 -2.11 -7.00 15.51
N TYR A 318 -2.59 -7.36 14.31
CA TYR A 318 -4.00 -7.61 14.05
C TYR A 318 -4.48 -8.79 14.90
N ALA A 319 -5.60 -8.60 15.58
CA ALA A 319 -6.18 -9.60 16.46
C ALA A 319 -7.70 -9.53 16.40
N VAL A 320 -8.35 -10.66 16.62
CA VAL A 320 -9.81 -10.73 16.80
C VAL A 320 -10.20 -9.86 17.98
N VAL A 321 -11.09 -8.90 17.73
CA VAL A 321 -11.64 -8.05 18.78
C VAL A 321 -12.74 -8.83 19.50
N PRO A 322 -12.64 -9.03 20.82
CA PRO A 322 -13.68 -9.72 21.56
C PRO A 322 -14.94 -8.86 21.62
N LYS A 323 -16.09 -9.53 21.53
CA LYS A 323 -17.39 -8.90 21.79
C LYS A 323 -17.44 -8.37 23.22
N ARG A 324 -17.95 -7.16 23.40
CA ARG A 324 -18.09 -6.48 24.69
C ARG A 324 -19.52 -6.04 24.91
N VAL A 325 -19.94 -6.07 26.16
CA VAL A 325 -21.23 -5.52 26.58
C VAL A 325 -21.10 -4.00 26.61
N THR A 326 -21.93 -3.33 25.84
CA THR A 326 -22.02 -1.87 25.89
C THR A 326 -22.89 -1.41 27.05
N PRO A 327 -22.52 -0.34 27.76
CA PRO A 327 -23.39 0.27 28.75
C PRO A 327 -24.65 0.82 28.06
N ALA A 328 -25.72 1.02 28.82
CA ALA A 328 -26.91 1.67 28.29
C ALA A 328 -26.57 3.09 27.78
N GLN A 329 -27.23 3.49 26.70
CA GLN A 329 -27.13 4.87 26.25
C GLN A 329 -27.66 5.79 27.36
N GLY A 330 -26.89 6.82 27.72
CA GLY A 330 -27.34 7.80 28.71
C GLY A 330 -28.48 8.67 28.19
N ASN A 331 -29.00 9.56 29.03
CA ASN A 331 -30.08 10.50 28.67
C ASN A 331 -29.60 11.64 27.74
N GLN A 332 -28.38 11.55 27.21
CA GLN A 332 -27.76 12.57 26.38
C GLN A 332 -28.42 12.63 25.00
N LYS A 333 -28.54 13.84 24.46
CA LYS A 333 -29.02 14.05 23.09
C LYS A 333 -27.99 13.54 22.08
N ILE A 334 -28.40 12.65 21.19
CA ILE A 334 -27.59 12.26 20.03
C ILE A 334 -27.64 13.39 18.99
N ILE A 335 -26.48 13.74 18.44
CA ILE A 335 -26.36 14.51 17.20
C ILE A 335 -25.67 13.67 16.14
N THR A 336 -25.83 14.04 14.88
CA THR A 336 -25.05 13.48 13.78
C THR A 336 -24.22 14.59 13.15
N TYR A 337 -22.93 14.33 12.94
CA TYR A 337 -22.03 15.23 12.21
C TYR A 337 -21.23 14.44 11.17
N PHE A 338 -20.57 15.17 10.26
CA PHE A 338 -19.86 14.58 9.12
C PHE A 338 -18.34 14.75 9.27
N VAL A 339 -17.59 13.68 8.98
CA VAL A 339 -16.13 13.73 8.82
C VAL A 339 -15.78 13.16 7.45
N GLY A 340 -15.37 14.03 6.53
CA GLY A 340 -15.30 13.66 5.11
C GLY A 340 -16.70 13.29 4.62
N ASN A 341 -16.86 12.03 4.16
CA ASN A 341 -18.15 11.48 3.73
C ASN A 341 -18.79 10.55 4.77
N MET A 342 -18.28 10.50 6.01
CA MET A 342 -18.76 9.60 7.06
C MET A 342 -19.70 10.31 8.03
N ASP A 343 -20.87 9.73 8.23
CA ASP A 343 -21.83 10.14 9.25
C ASP A 343 -21.42 9.57 10.61
N ILE A 344 -21.34 10.42 11.63
CA ILE A 344 -20.98 10.02 12.99
C ILE A 344 -22.08 10.43 13.96
N ASN A 345 -22.72 9.44 14.59
CA ASN A 345 -23.63 9.67 15.71
C ASN A 345 -22.80 9.95 16.96
N ALA A 346 -23.11 11.01 17.68
CA ALA A 346 -22.32 11.42 18.84
C ALA A 346 -23.12 11.98 20.00
N VAL A 347 -22.55 11.81 21.19
CA VAL A 347 -23.06 12.30 22.47
C VAL A 347 -21.98 13.06 23.22
N GLN A 348 -22.37 14.16 23.86
CA GLN A 348 -21.47 14.95 24.70
C GLN A 348 -21.23 14.26 26.04
N LEU A 349 -20.00 14.32 26.55
CA LEU A 349 -19.68 13.91 27.92
C LEU A 349 -20.21 14.96 28.91
N GLU A 350 -20.93 14.50 29.93
CA GLU A 350 -21.53 15.34 30.96
C GLU A 350 -20.96 15.02 32.35
N GLY A 351 -20.85 16.04 33.20
CA GLY A 351 -20.34 15.89 34.57
C GLY A 351 -18.87 15.43 34.64
N LYS A 352 -18.43 15.15 35.88
CA LYS A 352 -17.03 14.80 36.18
C LYS A 352 -16.63 13.38 35.75
N ALA A 353 -17.58 12.45 35.73
CA ALA A 353 -17.33 11.05 35.41
C ALA A 353 -18.61 10.43 34.82
N GLY A 354 -18.44 9.40 33.99
CA GLY A 354 -19.57 8.71 33.37
C GLY A 354 -19.18 7.35 32.78
N ASN A 355 -20.22 6.57 32.49
CA ASN A 355 -20.15 5.31 31.76
C ASN A 355 -21.29 5.32 30.72
N ILE A 356 -20.95 5.62 29.47
CA ILE A 356 -21.92 5.98 28.43
C ILE A 356 -21.65 5.20 27.14
N SER A 357 -22.64 5.16 26.26
CA SER A 357 -22.49 4.63 24.91
C SER A 357 -23.21 5.47 23.87
N VAL A 358 -22.84 5.28 22.61
CA VAL A 358 -23.54 5.78 21.42
C VAL A 358 -23.45 4.74 20.31
N CYS A 359 -24.51 4.61 19.52
CA CYS A 359 -24.59 3.62 18.44
C CYS A 359 -24.88 4.28 17.09
N TYR A 360 -24.39 3.63 16.04
CA TYR A 360 -24.77 3.87 14.65
C TYR A 360 -25.25 2.52 14.09
N GLY A 361 -26.56 2.37 13.91
CA GLY A 361 -27.17 1.07 13.68
C GLY A 361 -26.85 0.10 14.83
N ASP A 362 -26.32 -1.08 14.50
CA ASP A 362 -25.96 -2.13 15.46
C ASP A 362 -24.54 -1.98 16.03
N PHE A 363 -23.73 -1.07 15.49
CA PHE A 363 -22.38 -0.81 15.98
C PHE A 363 -22.40 0.25 17.09
N CYS A 364 -21.85 -0.08 18.25
CA CYS A 364 -21.92 0.76 19.44
C CYS A 364 -20.54 0.98 20.05
N CYS A 365 -20.27 2.22 20.45
CA CYS A 365 -19.05 2.63 21.14
C CYS A 365 -19.36 2.93 22.61
N GLY A 366 -18.59 2.33 23.51
CA GLY A 366 -18.67 2.55 24.95
C GLY A 366 -17.51 3.38 25.47
N LEU A 367 -17.78 4.20 26.49
CA LEU A 367 -16.78 5.03 27.15
C LEU A 367 -17.00 5.11 28.66
N GLU A 368 -15.96 4.75 29.41
CA GLU A 368 -15.83 5.06 30.84
C GLU A 368 -14.82 6.19 31.01
N TYR A 369 -15.18 7.25 31.74
CA TYR A 369 -14.29 8.40 31.94
C TYR A 369 -14.41 9.01 33.34
N GLU A 370 -13.33 9.65 33.79
CA GLU A 370 -13.28 10.51 34.97
C GLU A 370 -12.28 11.65 34.73
N PHE A 371 -12.75 12.89 34.70
CA PHE A 371 -11.94 14.09 34.53
C PHE A 371 -11.12 14.44 35.77
N THR A 372 -9.98 15.11 35.59
CA THR A 372 -9.16 15.65 36.69
C THR A 372 -8.33 16.89 36.29
N PRO A 373 -8.74 18.13 36.65
CA PRO A 373 -10.03 18.54 37.21
C PRO A 373 -11.16 18.47 36.16
N GLU A 374 -12.33 19.00 36.48
CA GLU A 374 -13.42 19.18 35.50
C GLU A 374 -12.97 20.02 34.28
N PRO A 375 -13.53 19.74 33.08
CA PRO A 375 -13.16 20.44 31.87
C PRO A 375 -13.52 21.93 31.94
N HIS A 376 -12.72 22.77 31.27
CA HIS A 376 -13.01 24.20 31.19
C HIS A 376 -14.32 24.44 30.42
N PRO A 377 -15.17 25.43 30.79
CA PRO A 377 -16.47 25.63 30.15
C PRO A 377 -16.45 25.96 28.65
N SER A 378 -15.28 26.28 28.08
CA SER A 378 -15.12 26.57 26.65
C SER A 378 -14.90 25.33 25.79
N VAL A 379 -14.69 24.15 26.40
CA VAL A 379 -14.43 22.90 25.71
C VAL A 379 -15.41 21.82 26.17
N ALA A 380 -15.81 20.97 25.23
CA ALA A 380 -16.56 19.76 25.49
C ALA A 380 -15.85 18.56 24.88
N TYR A 381 -16.19 17.36 25.34
CA TYR A 381 -15.73 16.12 24.73
C TYR A 381 -16.94 15.37 24.20
N TRP A 382 -16.80 14.81 23.00
CA TRP A 382 -17.89 14.10 22.33
C TRP A 382 -17.44 12.70 21.94
N LEU A 383 -18.19 11.71 22.39
CA LEU A 383 -18.05 10.32 21.96
C LEU A 383 -18.89 10.12 20.70
N GLY A 384 -18.30 9.54 19.67
CA GLY A 384 -18.93 9.24 18.39
C GLY A 384 -18.80 7.77 18.00
N ALA A 385 -19.79 7.29 17.25
CA ALA A 385 -19.83 5.97 16.62
C ALA A 385 -20.25 6.10 15.15
N THR A 386 -19.64 5.29 14.29
CA THR A 386 -20.04 5.14 12.88
C THR A 386 -19.82 3.70 12.41
N ASP A 387 -20.71 3.25 11.53
CA ASP A 387 -20.63 2.00 10.75
C ASP A 387 -20.87 2.39 9.29
N PHE A 388 -19.91 3.14 8.76
CA PHE A 388 -19.98 3.72 7.43
C PHE A 388 -19.80 2.62 6.38
N ALA A 389 -20.72 2.57 5.42
CA ALA A 389 -20.60 1.76 4.24
C ALA A 389 -21.02 2.56 3.01
N ASP A 390 -20.19 2.55 1.97
CA ASP A 390 -20.44 3.34 0.75
C ASP A 390 -21.07 2.50 -0.37
N GLY A 391 -21.38 1.23 -0.10
CA GLY A 391 -21.94 0.28 -1.05
C GLY A 391 -20.92 -0.35 -2.00
N SER A 392 -19.80 0.33 -2.28
CA SER A 392 -18.68 -0.25 -3.04
C SER A 392 -17.81 -1.18 -2.21
N ARG A 393 -17.93 -1.09 -0.87
CA ARG A 393 -17.07 -1.72 0.14
C ARG A 393 -15.62 -1.23 0.15
N GLN A 394 -15.24 -0.34 -0.76
CA GLN A 394 -13.89 0.18 -0.80
C GLN A 394 -13.62 1.10 0.40
N TYR A 395 -14.66 1.72 0.97
CA TYR A 395 -14.53 2.71 2.04
C TYR A 395 -15.17 2.27 3.36
N ASP A 396 -15.68 1.03 3.45
CA ASP A 396 -16.41 0.53 4.61
C ASP A 396 -15.56 0.58 5.89
N ALA A 397 -16.04 1.32 6.87
CA ALA A 397 -15.31 1.55 8.11
C ALA A 397 -16.24 1.60 9.31
N GLN A 398 -15.75 1.06 10.42
CA GLN A 398 -16.37 1.21 11.73
C GLN A 398 -15.46 2.06 12.59
N ALA A 399 -15.97 3.07 13.29
CA ALA A 399 -15.11 3.85 14.17
C ALA A 399 -15.77 4.26 15.47
N CYS A 400 -14.99 4.19 16.55
CA CYS A 400 -15.26 4.91 17.79
C CYS A 400 -14.31 6.09 17.90
N SER A 401 -14.85 7.28 18.12
CA SER A 401 -14.04 8.49 18.23
C SER A 401 -14.41 9.31 19.45
N LEU A 402 -13.41 9.84 20.14
CA LEU A 402 -13.55 10.86 21.14
C LEU A 402 -12.76 12.08 20.65
N CYS A 403 -13.40 13.24 20.55
CA CYS A 403 -12.71 14.47 20.18
C CYS A 403 -13.02 15.61 21.16
N THR A 404 -12.08 16.54 21.27
CA THR A 404 -12.31 17.83 21.94
C THR A 404 -13.04 18.76 20.98
N VAL A 405 -14.18 19.29 21.40
CA VAL A 405 -14.99 20.26 20.65
C VAL A 405 -14.86 21.62 21.33
N VAL A 406 -14.45 22.63 20.56
CA VAL A 406 -14.45 24.02 21.02
C VAL A 406 -15.85 24.59 20.80
N LEU A 407 -16.53 24.98 21.88
CA LEU A 407 -17.96 25.32 21.82
C LEU A 407 -18.27 26.52 20.92
N SER A 408 -17.33 27.45 20.73
CA SER A 408 -17.51 28.58 19.80
C SER A 408 -17.45 28.17 18.32
N LYS A 409 -16.81 27.03 18.00
CA LYS A 409 -16.65 26.53 16.62
C LYS A 409 -17.62 25.38 16.30
N MET A 410 -18.13 24.69 17.32
CA MET A 410 -18.99 23.50 17.20
C MET A 410 -18.41 22.37 16.32
N VAL A 411 -17.08 22.29 16.20
CA VAL A 411 -16.37 21.24 15.48
C VAL A 411 -15.27 20.65 16.37
N CYS A 412 -14.86 19.41 16.07
CA CYS A 412 -13.67 18.83 16.67
C CYS A 412 -12.46 19.74 16.37
N GLU A 413 -11.62 19.97 17.39
CA GLU A 413 -10.42 20.77 17.23
C GLU A 413 -9.45 20.11 16.22
N SER A 414 -8.82 20.93 15.38
CA SER A 414 -7.82 20.52 14.39
C SER A 414 -6.40 20.69 14.93
N LEU A 415 -5.41 20.17 14.20
CA LEU A 415 -3.99 20.38 14.50
C LEU A 415 -3.32 21.20 13.40
N PRO A 416 -2.45 22.18 13.72
CA PRO A 416 -2.04 22.58 15.06
C PRO A 416 -3.19 23.18 15.88
N ALA A 417 -3.27 22.77 17.15
CA ALA A 417 -4.34 23.20 18.03
C ALA A 417 -4.25 24.71 18.30
N ASP A 418 -5.40 25.37 18.42
CA ASP A 418 -5.48 26.74 18.88
C ASP A 418 -4.86 26.84 20.29
N PRO A 419 -3.87 27.74 20.50
CA PRO A 419 -3.14 27.84 21.76
C PRO A 419 -4.03 28.23 22.95
N ASN A 420 -5.24 28.74 22.70
CA ASN A 420 -6.19 29.11 23.74
C ASN A 420 -7.07 27.94 24.19
N VAL A 421 -7.03 26.79 23.50
CA VAL A 421 -7.85 25.63 23.83
C VAL A 421 -7.31 24.94 25.07
N LYS A 422 -8.15 24.90 26.11
CA LYS A 422 -7.82 24.32 27.41
C LYS A 422 -8.25 22.85 27.46
N PHE A 423 -7.50 21.99 26.78
CA PHE A 423 -7.74 20.55 26.77
C PHE A 423 -7.81 19.97 28.20
N ALA A 424 -8.76 19.07 28.43
CA ALA A 424 -8.97 18.45 29.73
C ALA A 424 -8.04 17.24 29.94
N ARG A 425 -7.80 16.93 31.21
CA ARG A 425 -7.07 15.73 31.64
C ARG A 425 -8.05 14.73 32.23
N PHE A 426 -7.71 13.45 32.12
CA PHE A 426 -8.51 12.34 32.63
C PHE A 426 -7.72 11.57 33.68
N LYS A 427 -8.35 11.34 34.84
CA LYS A 427 -7.80 10.44 35.87
C LYS A 427 -7.79 9.01 35.36
N ARG A 428 -8.85 8.63 34.63
CA ARG A 428 -8.98 7.38 33.90
C ARG A 428 -9.92 7.58 32.72
N ILE A 429 -9.62 6.91 31.62
CA ILE A 429 -10.50 6.84 30.45
C ILE A 429 -10.32 5.50 29.75
N ARG A 430 -11.43 4.90 29.33
CA ARG A 430 -11.47 3.62 28.64
C ARG A 430 -12.52 3.68 27.54
N MET A 431 -12.10 3.50 26.29
CA MET A 431 -12.96 3.50 25.10
C MET A 431 -12.89 2.14 24.40
N PHE A 432 -14.03 1.61 23.98
CA PHE A 432 -14.13 0.32 23.31
C PHE A 432 -15.36 0.27 22.40
N ALA A 433 -15.40 -0.70 21.48
CA ALA A 433 -16.60 -1.02 20.69
C ALA A 433 -17.29 -2.29 21.21
N ASN A 434 -18.57 -2.46 20.88
CA ASN A 434 -19.31 -3.70 21.13
C ASN A 434 -18.72 -4.87 20.32
N GLU A 435 -18.59 -4.72 19.01
CA GLU A 435 -18.13 -5.76 18.10
C GLU A 435 -17.68 -5.13 16.78
N PHE A 436 -16.38 -5.23 16.46
CA PHE A 436 -15.89 -4.86 15.13
C PHE A 436 -16.11 -6.02 14.15
N LYS A 437 -16.53 -5.71 12.92
CA LYS A 437 -16.64 -6.67 11.81
C LYS A 437 -15.29 -7.04 11.19
N THR A 438 -14.19 -6.55 11.76
CA THR A 438 -12.84 -6.62 11.19
C THR A 438 -11.78 -6.78 12.27
N THR A 439 -10.65 -7.38 11.90
CA THR A 439 -9.42 -7.41 12.72
C THR A 439 -8.51 -6.20 12.47
N PHE A 440 -8.75 -5.44 11.39
CA PHE A 440 -7.97 -4.28 10.98
C PHE A 440 -8.42 -3.03 11.73
N VAL A 441 -8.14 -2.98 13.04
CA VAL A 441 -8.49 -1.86 13.92
C VAL A 441 -7.25 -1.04 14.25
N TYR A 442 -7.26 0.24 13.87
CA TYR A 442 -6.17 1.19 13.99
C TYR A 442 -6.40 2.13 15.19
N PRO A 443 -5.71 1.92 16.33
CA PRO A 443 -5.91 2.72 17.53
C PRO A 443 -5.06 4.00 17.48
N GLN A 444 -5.68 5.13 17.83
CA GLN A 444 -5.05 6.44 17.79
C GLN A 444 -5.30 7.18 19.11
N VAL A 445 -4.26 7.78 19.68
CA VAL A 445 -4.35 8.66 20.85
C VAL A 445 -3.48 9.88 20.59
N THR A 446 -4.10 11.05 20.71
CA THR A 446 -3.41 12.34 20.58
C THR A 446 -3.50 13.08 21.90
N LEU A 447 -2.35 13.33 22.52
CA LEU A 447 -2.22 14.17 23.72
C LEU A 447 -1.65 15.52 23.34
N MET A 448 -1.91 16.54 24.15
CA MET A 448 -1.36 17.88 23.99
C MET A 448 -0.27 18.13 25.03
N ASN A 449 0.86 18.65 24.57
CA ASN A 449 1.96 19.13 25.38
C ASN A 449 2.24 20.59 24.98
N ASN A 450 1.69 21.52 25.74
CA ASN A 450 1.67 22.96 25.41
C ASN A 450 1.06 23.19 24.00
N MET A 451 1.80 23.85 23.10
CA MET A 451 1.38 24.11 21.70
C MET A 451 1.66 22.95 20.74
N SER A 452 2.25 21.84 21.22
CA SER A 452 2.58 20.67 20.41
C SER A 452 1.71 19.48 20.78
N TYR A 453 1.57 18.52 19.88
CA TYR A 453 0.86 17.27 20.15
C TYR A 453 1.84 16.10 20.24
N GLN A 454 1.48 15.14 21.10
CA GLN A 454 2.21 13.91 21.32
C GLN A 454 1.36 12.71 20.94
N VAL A 455 1.92 11.80 20.14
CA VAL A 455 1.35 10.46 19.94
C VAL A 455 2.02 9.45 20.86
N LEU A 456 1.24 8.51 21.36
CA LEU A 456 1.73 7.42 22.23
C LEU A 456 1.95 6.15 21.41
N ASN A 457 2.90 5.32 21.86
CA ASN A 457 3.02 3.96 21.34
C ASN A 457 1.80 3.13 21.77
N PRO A 458 1.06 2.49 20.83
CA PRO A 458 -0.12 1.69 21.17
C PRO A 458 0.12 0.56 22.17
N ASN A 459 1.35 0.04 22.29
CA ASN A 459 1.72 -0.94 23.32
C ASN A 459 1.35 -0.51 24.76
N VAL A 460 1.25 0.80 25.01
CA VAL A 460 1.00 1.35 26.35
C VAL A 460 -0.49 1.46 26.68
N TYR A 461 -1.35 1.59 25.66
CA TYR A 461 -2.75 1.98 25.86
C TYR A 461 -3.77 1.10 25.16
N TYR A 462 -3.38 0.31 24.17
CA TYR A 462 -4.30 -0.47 23.34
C TYR A 462 -4.26 -1.95 23.68
N ASN A 463 -5.43 -2.58 23.75
CA ASN A 463 -5.56 -4.02 23.89
C ASN A 463 -6.83 -4.53 23.17
N ARG A 464 -6.66 -5.16 22.00
CA ARG A 464 -7.72 -5.86 21.23
C ARG A 464 -9.04 -5.06 21.14
N GLY A 465 -9.04 -3.92 20.46
CA GLY A 465 -10.22 -3.08 20.25
C GLY A 465 -10.63 -2.22 21.46
N GLU A 466 -9.73 -2.01 22.41
CA GLU A 466 -9.93 -1.15 23.57
C GLU A 466 -8.74 -0.21 23.76
N ILE A 467 -9.01 1.07 24.04
CA ILE A 467 -8.03 2.05 24.48
C ILE A 467 -8.27 2.35 25.94
N LYS A 468 -7.23 2.27 26.77
CA LYS A 468 -7.27 2.58 28.20
C LYS A 468 -6.09 3.46 28.60
N LEU A 469 -6.38 4.56 29.27
CA LEU A 469 -5.38 5.49 29.80
C LEU A 469 -5.71 5.86 31.26
N VAL A 470 -4.66 6.16 32.03
CA VAL A 470 -4.74 6.57 33.43
C VAL A 470 -3.85 7.80 33.62
N LYS A 471 -4.33 8.81 34.36
CA LYS A 471 -3.64 10.09 34.62
C LYS A 471 -3.07 10.70 33.33
N THR A 472 -3.96 11.03 32.40
CA THR A 472 -3.56 11.53 31.08
C THR A 472 -2.91 12.91 31.16
N ALA A 473 -2.02 13.20 30.21
CA ALA A 473 -1.80 14.59 29.80
C ALA A 473 -3.11 15.15 29.17
N PRO A 474 -3.19 16.46 28.88
CA PRO A 474 -4.36 17.01 28.22
C PRO A 474 -4.68 16.23 26.93
N LEU A 475 -5.91 15.75 26.79
CA LEU A 475 -6.30 14.84 25.72
C LEU A 475 -6.91 15.62 24.56
N HIS A 476 -6.38 15.46 23.35
CA HIS A 476 -6.99 16.03 22.15
C HIS A 476 -8.07 15.11 21.59
N SER A 477 -7.70 13.86 21.29
CA SER A 477 -8.61 12.86 20.71
C SER A 477 -8.17 11.43 20.99
N MET A 478 -9.13 10.51 20.91
CA MET A 478 -8.91 9.06 20.87
C MET A 478 -9.75 8.47 19.74
N THR A 479 -9.19 7.56 18.95
CA THR A 479 -9.92 6.91 17.85
C THR A 479 -9.61 5.42 17.80
N LEU A 480 -10.63 4.60 17.58
CA LEU A 480 -10.51 3.22 17.13
C LEU A 480 -11.13 3.16 15.73
N LEU A 481 -10.31 3.07 14.70
CA LEU A 481 -10.78 3.01 13.30
C LEU A 481 -10.63 1.57 12.77
N GLY A 482 -11.73 0.87 12.55
CA GLY A 482 -11.79 -0.44 11.92
C GLY A 482 -12.03 -0.34 10.42
N ARG A 483 -11.14 -0.92 9.60
CA ARG A 483 -11.32 -1.03 8.14
C ARG A 483 -11.92 -2.37 7.76
N ILE A 484 -13.02 -2.35 7.02
CA ILE A 484 -13.65 -3.54 6.47
C ILE A 484 -13.25 -3.61 5.01
N TYR A 485 -12.23 -4.41 4.72
CA TYR A 485 -11.77 -4.56 3.35
C TYR A 485 -12.69 -5.49 2.54
N PRO A 486 -12.86 -5.27 1.23
CA PRO A 486 -13.53 -6.22 0.37
C PRO A 486 -12.85 -7.59 0.47
N PRO A 487 -13.60 -8.71 0.44
CA PRO A 487 -12.98 -10.02 0.38
C PRO A 487 -12.04 -10.10 -0.84
N HIS A 488 -10.80 -10.53 -0.63
CA HIS A 488 -9.82 -10.68 -1.70
C HIS A 488 -10.40 -11.47 -2.87
N VAL A 489 -10.64 -10.80 -4.00
CA VAL A 489 -10.90 -11.46 -5.28
C VAL A 489 -9.54 -11.82 -5.85
N SER A 490 -9.05 -13.02 -5.54
CA SER A 490 -7.82 -13.51 -6.16
C SER A 490 -8.02 -13.61 -7.67
N SER A 491 -7.50 -12.66 -8.44
CA SER A 491 -7.40 -12.76 -9.90
C SER A 491 -6.36 -13.79 -10.37
N THR A 492 -5.80 -14.56 -9.43
CA THR A 492 -5.08 -15.80 -9.73
C THR A 492 -5.59 -16.91 -8.80
N SER A 493 -6.58 -17.66 -9.27
CA SER A 493 -6.67 -19.07 -8.92
C SER A 493 -5.39 -19.73 -9.44
N ARG A 494 -4.30 -19.66 -8.65
CA ARG A 494 -3.24 -20.65 -8.77
C ARG A 494 -3.93 -21.98 -8.52
N ILE A 495 -4.18 -22.73 -9.60
CA ILE A 495 -4.50 -24.14 -9.50
C ILE A 495 -3.29 -24.74 -8.79
N VAL A 496 -3.40 -24.92 -7.47
CA VAL A 496 -2.47 -25.73 -6.72
C VAL A 496 -2.77 -27.15 -7.17
N ILE A 497 -2.14 -27.57 -8.26
CA ILE A 497 -2.17 -28.96 -8.68
C ILE A 497 -1.54 -29.73 -7.51
N PRO A 498 -2.28 -30.62 -6.83
CA PRO A 498 -1.74 -31.37 -5.72
C PRO A 498 -0.46 -32.07 -6.19
N THR A 499 0.60 -32.04 -5.39
CA THR A 499 1.86 -32.75 -5.70
C THR A 499 1.61 -34.22 -6.06
N ALA A 500 0.58 -34.85 -5.47
CA ALA A 500 0.10 -36.18 -5.84
C ALA A 500 -0.37 -36.30 -7.30
N LEU A 501 -0.99 -35.27 -7.87
CA LEU A 501 -1.50 -35.26 -9.24
C LEU A 501 -0.35 -35.07 -10.25
N VAL A 502 0.65 -34.24 -9.91
CA VAL A 502 1.90 -34.13 -10.70
C VAL A 502 2.67 -35.44 -10.68
N ILE A 503 2.82 -36.06 -9.52
CA ILE A 503 3.45 -37.38 -9.38
C ILE A 503 2.67 -38.43 -10.18
N GLY A 504 1.33 -38.41 -10.13
CA GLY A 504 0.47 -39.29 -10.92
C GLY A 504 0.67 -39.12 -12.43
N ILE A 505 0.78 -37.88 -12.92
CA ILE A 505 1.05 -37.60 -14.34
C ILE A 505 2.43 -38.11 -14.76
N ILE A 506 3.45 -37.93 -13.92
CA ILE A 506 4.81 -38.43 -14.18
C ILE A 506 4.84 -39.97 -14.23
N PHE A 507 4.15 -40.64 -13.31
CA PHE A 507 4.03 -42.10 -13.31
C PHE A 507 3.26 -42.62 -14.52
N PHE A 508 2.20 -41.91 -14.94
CA PHE A 508 1.44 -42.29 -16.12
C PHE A 508 2.27 -42.14 -17.39
N LEU A 509 3.00 -41.03 -17.54
CA LEU A 509 3.89 -40.79 -18.69
C LEU A 509 5.04 -41.81 -18.74
N SER A 510 5.64 -42.18 -17.60
CA SER A 510 6.70 -43.18 -17.56
C SER A 510 6.20 -44.58 -17.91
N PHE A 511 5.00 -44.95 -17.44
CA PHE A 511 4.36 -46.21 -17.77
C PHE A 511 3.95 -46.28 -19.24
N PHE A 512 3.41 -45.19 -19.79
CA PHE A 512 3.02 -45.09 -21.19
C PHE A 512 4.23 -45.15 -22.13
N LEU A 513 5.34 -44.50 -21.77
CA LEU A 513 6.60 -44.56 -22.52
C LEU A 513 7.19 -45.98 -22.49
N SER A 514 7.13 -46.65 -21.34
CA SER A 514 7.59 -48.04 -21.18
C SER A 514 6.73 -49.01 -22.00
N PHE A 515 5.41 -48.79 -22.05
CA PHE A 515 4.48 -49.56 -22.87
C PHE A 515 4.76 -49.39 -24.37
N LEU A 516 4.97 -48.15 -24.82
CA LEU A 516 5.37 -47.85 -26.21
C LEU A 516 6.70 -48.53 -26.57
N LEU A 517 7.71 -48.41 -25.72
CA LEU A 517 9.01 -49.06 -25.92
C LEU A 517 8.89 -50.59 -25.98
N SER A 518 8.04 -51.21 -25.15
CA SER A 518 7.80 -52.66 -25.20
C SER A 518 7.02 -53.11 -26.45
N SER A 519 6.16 -52.24 -26.99
CA SER A 519 5.38 -52.48 -28.20
C SER A 519 6.24 -52.43 -29.47
N PHE A 520 7.34 -51.67 -29.45
CA PHE A 520 8.28 -51.58 -30.58
C PHE A 520 9.19 -52.81 -30.74
N PHE A 521 9.32 -53.66 -29.72
CA PHE A 521 10.14 -54.88 -29.79
C PHE A 521 9.37 -56.14 -30.26
N LEU A 522 8.07 -56.04 -30.55
CA LEU A 522 7.21 -57.18 -30.89
C LEU A 522 6.71 -57.24 -32.34
N PHE A 523 7.15 -56.34 -33.23
CA PHE A 523 6.79 -56.40 -34.65
C PHE A 523 8.03 -56.53 -35.55
N PRO A 524 8.20 -57.63 -36.30
CA PRO A 524 9.23 -57.72 -37.33
C PRO A 524 8.90 -56.75 -38.47
N ILE A 525 9.91 -55.98 -38.85
CA ILE A 525 9.91 -55.11 -40.03
C ILE A 525 9.69 -55.98 -41.28
N HIS A 526 8.49 -55.99 -41.83
CA HIS A 526 8.27 -56.31 -43.24
C HIS A 526 7.00 -55.63 -43.74
N TYR A 527 7.09 -55.07 -44.95
CA TYR A 527 6.09 -54.28 -45.68
C TYR A 527 6.01 -52.79 -45.33
N PHE A 528 7.10 -52.07 -45.65
CA PHE A 528 6.96 -50.74 -46.26
C PHE A 528 7.01 -50.91 -47.77
N LEU A 529 5.91 -50.57 -48.46
CA LEU A 529 5.92 -49.99 -49.81
C LEU A 529 4.50 -49.62 -50.22
N SER A 530 4.37 -48.40 -50.76
CA SER A 530 3.19 -47.79 -51.41
C SER A 530 2.01 -47.42 -50.51
N TYR A 531 1.87 -46.13 -50.18
CA TYR A 531 0.71 -45.27 -50.47
C TYR A 531 0.90 -43.88 -49.85
N SER A 532 0.69 -42.84 -50.65
CA SER A 532 0.66 -41.42 -50.25
C SER A 532 -0.76 -41.05 -49.80
N ILE A 533 -1.01 -40.93 -48.49
CA ILE A 533 -2.27 -40.40 -47.94
C ILE A 533 -2.03 -39.65 -46.62
N SER A 534 -2.75 -38.54 -46.44
CA SER A 534 -2.70 -37.52 -45.39
C SER A 534 -2.81 -37.97 -43.92
N SER A 535 -2.03 -37.28 -43.07
CA SER A 535 -1.66 -37.57 -41.68
C SER A 535 -2.71 -37.31 -40.59
N PHE A 536 -3.98 -37.72 -40.76
CA PHE A 536 -4.95 -37.64 -39.64
C PHE A 536 -5.92 -38.83 -39.55
N SER A 537 -6.21 -39.52 -40.66
CA SER A 537 -7.08 -40.71 -40.65
C SER A 537 -6.35 -42.00 -40.23
N PHE A 538 -5.01 -41.99 -40.17
CA PHE A 538 -4.20 -43.18 -39.87
C PHE A 538 -4.21 -43.54 -38.37
N ILE A 539 -4.31 -42.56 -37.48
CA ILE A 539 -4.27 -42.76 -36.02
C ILE A 539 -5.59 -43.37 -35.51
N ILE A 540 -6.72 -42.96 -36.09
CA ILE A 540 -8.05 -43.46 -35.71
C ILE A 540 -8.28 -44.89 -36.21
N PHE A 541 -7.73 -45.25 -37.36
CA PHE A 541 -7.82 -46.61 -37.90
C PHE A 541 -6.93 -47.62 -37.14
N PHE A 542 -5.75 -47.19 -36.65
CA PHE A 542 -4.84 -48.05 -35.88
C PHE A 542 -5.38 -48.37 -34.47
N LEU A 543 -6.06 -47.43 -33.83
CA LEU A 543 -6.67 -47.61 -32.50
C LEU A 543 -7.90 -48.51 -32.52
N SER A 544 -8.63 -48.57 -33.65
CA SER A 544 -9.83 -49.39 -33.79
C SER A 544 -9.54 -50.85 -34.17
N PHE A 545 -8.44 -51.13 -34.89
CA PHE A 545 -8.06 -52.51 -35.25
C PHE A 545 -7.31 -53.27 -34.13
N SER A 546 -6.60 -52.55 -33.26
CA SER A 546 -5.78 -53.16 -32.21
C SER A 546 -6.56 -53.81 -31.06
N PHE A 547 -7.89 -53.66 -31.02
CA PHE A 547 -8.75 -54.21 -29.98
C PHE A 547 -9.64 -55.40 -30.40
N ILE A 548 -9.55 -55.87 -31.65
CA ILE A 548 -10.42 -56.95 -32.14
C ILE A 548 -9.88 -58.36 -31.80
N ASN A 549 -8.63 -58.51 -31.37
CA ASN A 549 -8.01 -59.83 -31.12
C ASN A 549 -7.39 -60.02 -29.74
N PHE A 550 -8.08 -59.64 -28.67
CA PHE A 550 -7.75 -60.14 -27.33
C PHE A 550 -9.00 -60.60 -26.59
N SER A 551 -9.19 -61.92 -26.57
CA SER A 551 -10.10 -62.60 -25.66
C SER A 551 -9.44 -62.67 -24.28
N TYR A 552 -9.81 -61.82 -23.31
CA TYR A 552 -9.77 -62.03 -21.84
C TYR A 552 -10.22 -60.73 -21.10
N PRO A 553 -10.76 -60.80 -19.86
CA PRO A 553 -11.65 -59.79 -19.29
C PRO A 553 -10.88 -58.66 -18.58
N LEU A 554 -10.33 -57.72 -19.34
CA LEU A 554 -9.87 -56.43 -18.80
C LEU A 554 -10.40 -55.23 -19.60
N SER A 555 -11.25 -55.46 -20.60
CA SER A 555 -11.72 -54.42 -21.53
C SER A 555 -12.74 -53.45 -20.90
N SER A 556 -13.54 -53.87 -19.91
CA SER A 556 -14.60 -53.01 -19.36
C SER A 556 -14.09 -51.89 -18.45
N PHE A 557 -13.04 -52.16 -17.66
CA PHE A 557 -12.47 -51.17 -16.74
C PHE A 557 -11.71 -50.07 -17.48
N PHE A 558 -10.93 -50.44 -18.51
CA PHE A 558 -10.18 -49.48 -19.32
C PHE A 558 -11.09 -48.65 -20.24
N LEU A 559 -12.16 -49.24 -20.79
CA LEU A 559 -13.12 -48.51 -21.61
C LEU A 559 -13.94 -47.51 -20.76
N SER A 560 -14.33 -47.91 -19.54
CA SER A 560 -14.98 -47.02 -18.57
C SER A 560 -14.07 -45.86 -18.18
N PHE A 561 -12.80 -46.12 -17.89
CA PHE A 561 -11.86 -45.08 -17.46
C PHE A 561 -11.53 -44.09 -18.58
N PHE A 562 -11.39 -44.57 -19.83
CA PHE A 562 -11.17 -43.70 -20.99
C PHE A 562 -12.40 -42.83 -21.32
N LEU A 563 -13.61 -43.40 -21.25
CA LEU A 563 -14.84 -42.64 -21.45
C LEU A 563 -15.02 -41.54 -20.38
N SER A 564 -14.69 -41.84 -19.12
CA SER A 564 -14.70 -40.84 -18.04
C SER A 564 -13.67 -39.73 -18.27
N PHE A 565 -12.46 -40.07 -18.72
CA PHE A 565 -11.40 -39.09 -18.95
C PHE A 565 -11.67 -38.20 -20.18
N SER A 566 -12.23 -38.76 -21.26
CA SER A 566 -12.69 -37.99 -22.41
C SER A 566 -13.85 -37.05 -22.06
N PHE A 567 -14.75 -37.46 -21.15
CA PHE A 567 -15.80 -36.58 -20.62
C PHE A 567 -15.24 -35.41 -19.80
N ILE A 568 -14.21 -35.65 -18.97
CA ILE A 568 -13.55 -34.61 -18.18
C ILE A 568 -12.83 -33.61 -19.09
N ILE A 569 -12.14 -34.07 -20.13
CA ILE A 569 -11.48 -33.20 -21.10
C ILE A 569 -12.52 -32.39 -21.90
N PHE A 570 -13.63 -33.00 -22.29
CA PHE A 570 -14.71 -32.30 -23.00
C PHE A 570 -15.33 -31.19 -22.12
N PHE A 571 -15.55 -31.46 -20.83
CA PHE A 571 -16.03 -30.45 -19.87
C PHE A 571 -14.99 -29.36 -19.60
N LEU A 572 -13.70 -29.68 -19.53
CA LEU A 572 -12.64 -28.69 -19.39
C LEU A 572 -12.56 -27.76 -20.59
N ILE A 573 -12.71 -28.29 -21.81
CA ILE A 573 -12.72 -27.50 -23.04
C ILE A 573 -13.98 -26.62 -23.13
N GLN A 574 -15.15 -27.14 -22.76
CA GLN A 574 -16.39 -26.36 -22.64
C GLN A 574 -16.28 -25.25 -21.59
N PHE A 575 -15.68 -25.54 -20.43
CA PHE A 575 -15.48 -24.57 -19.35
C PHE A 575 -14.47 -23.48 -19.74
N LEU A 576 -13.40 -23.83 -20.46
CA LEU A 576 -12.42 -22.87 -20.99
C LEU A 576 -13.01 -22.00 -22.12
N ASN A 577 -13.96 -22.52 -22.90
CA ASN A 577 -14.68 -21.74 -23.90
C ASN A 577 -15.77 -20.83 -23.30
N TYR A 578 -16.30 -21.12 -22.10
CA TYR A 578 -17.27 -20.28 -21.39
C TYR A 578 -16.61 -19.11 -20.63
N GLN A 579 -15.28 -19.14 -20.46
CA GLN A 579 -14.47 -18.10 -19.79
C GLN A 579 -13.79 -17.12 -20.78
N ARG A 580 -13.99 -17.30 -22.10
CA ARG A 580 -13.70 -16.30 -23.14
C ARG A 580 -14.99 -15.58 -23.49
#